data_AF-A0A7W0NZS0-F1
#
_entry.id   AF-A0A7W0NZS0-F1
#
_cell.length_a   1.000
_cell.length_b   1.000
_cell.length_c   1.000
_cell.angle_alpha   90.00
_cell.angle_beta   90.00
_cell.angle_gamma   90.00
#
_symmetry.space_group_name_H-M   'P 1'
#
loop_
_entity.id
_entity.type
_entity.pdbx_description
1 polymer ?
#
loop_
_entity_poly.entity_id
_entity_poly.type
_entity_poly.pdbx_seq_one_letter_code
_entity_poly.pdbx_strand_id
1 'polypeptide(L)'
;MSRATRWLGAMLVGIVGGLAGVFWLQTPPIPVTTTTSMTTSPAETTFAANGQTAPTSTLPAQSLFLIWTPGGLPEGLGDQVGAVPGVEVVSTVRSDLILIQSTFDSTGSVVEDLSEGQYYPVEAASIDSAFAELAPAEWQGVIASLTIEDALLTETSAELRGVGVGATFVGRQTHRISGVLPDMVLGGAELVMTHEAGETAGVGTPRYLLILYEGDRSFLEESVRSLLPPDLPARIRGLGETPFLRHGDAVLPQALIKETFGEFTIRPTPSGDTEFDPEWAARNVVTAALPIIGEVRCHVVMIEQLAGALSELERANLEFLIESFDGCFNPRFIAGSRLISRHAWGAAIDLNYEANPTGQVTVQDPRLVEIMERWGFTWGGNWLVPDAAHFEWVGLPHP
;
A
#
# COMPACT_ATOMS: atom_id res chain seq x y z
N MET A 1 59.85 -12.09 24.71
CA MET A 1 59.25 -13.45 24.61
C MET A 1 58.60 -13.55 23.24
N SER A 2 59.07 -14.50 22.41
CA SER A 2 58.51 -15.08 21.17
C SER A 2 57.79 -14.14 20.17
N ARG A 3 58.48 -13.53 19.19
CA ARG A 3 58.85 -13.98 17.81
C ARG A 3 57.69 -14.20 16.82
N ALA A 4 57.73 -13.39 15.77
CA ALA A 4 57.09 -13.57 14.47
C ALA A 4 57.82 -14.60 13.59
N THR A 5 57.10 -15.30 12.69
CA THR A 5 57.64 -15.82 11.43
C THR A 5 56.56 -15.92 10.34
N ARG A 6 57.01 -15.67 9.12
CA ARG A 6 56.35 -15.57 7.81
C ARG A 6 56.36 -16.92 7.04
N TRP A 7 55.39 -17.06 6.13
CA TRP A 7 55.44 -17.69 4.77
C TRP A 7 55.60 -19.22 4.60
N LEU A 8 54.69 -19.84 3.82
CA LEU A 8 54.96 -20.45 2.49
C LEU A 8 53.65 -20.99 1.87
N GLY A 9 53.44 -20.70 0.58
CA GLY A 9 52.31 -21.23 -0.20
C GLY A 9 52.63 -22.57 -0.88
N ALA A 10 51.60 -23.22 -1.40
CA ALA A 10 51.69 -24.12 -2.55
C ALA A 10 50.29 -24.35 -3.16
N MET A 11 50.16 -23.97 -4.43
CA MET A 11 49.16 -24.45 -5.38
C MET A 11 49.33 -25.96 -5.60
N LEU A 12 48.23 -26.71 -5.70
CA LEU A 12 48.21 -27.98 -6.45
C LEU A 12 46.83 -28.19 -7.06
N VAL A 13 46.84 -28.18 -8.39
CA VAL A 13 45.78 -28.58 -9.32
C VAL A 13 45.60 -30.09 -9.22
N GLY A 14 44.35 -30.54 -9.17
CA GLY A 14 43.98 -31.95 -9.24
C GLY A 14 42.60 -32.13 -9.86
N ILE A 15 42.58 -32.28 -11.19
CA ILE A 15 41.41 -32.69 -11.98
C ILE A 15 41.20 -34.19 -11.75
N VAL A 16 40.00 -34.59 -11.31
CA VAL A 16 39.49 -35.96 -11.51
C VAL A 16 38.05 -35.86 -11.97
N GLY A 17 37.82 -36.32 -13.20
CA GLY A 17 36.52 -36.39 -13.84
C GLY A 17 35.67 -37.54 -13.29
N GLY A 18 34.37 -37.31 -13.28
CA GLY A 18 33.34 -38.33 -13.06
C GLY A 18 32.15 -38.02 -13.96
N LEU A 19 32.11 -38.68 -15.11
CA LEU A 19 30.97 -38.74 -16.03
C LEU A 19 29.83 -39.51 -15.36
N ALA A 20 28.71 -38.84 -15.08
CA ALA A 20 27.43 -39.48 -14.82
C ALA A 20 26.42 -38.99 -15.87
N GLY A 21 26.14 -39.85 -16.85
CA GLY A 21 25.15 -39.60 -17.88
C GLY A 21 23.75 -39.68 -17.29
N VAL A 22 22.97 -38.61 -17.49
CA VAL A 22 21.53 -38.61 -17.24
C VAL A 22 20.84 -39.06 -18.53
N PHE A 23 20.27 -40.26 -18.50
CA PHE A 23 19.39 -40.77 -19.53
C PHE A 23 18.08 -39.98 -19.53
N TRP A 24 17.84 -39.20 -20.59
CA TRP A 24 16.53 -38.66 -20.91
C TRP A 24 15.69 -39.77 -21.57
N LEU A 25 14.70 -40.30 -20.85
CA LEU A 25 13.62 -41.07 -21.45
C LEU A 25 12.62 -40.09 -22.07
N GLN A 26 12.64 -39.98 -23.40
CA GLN A 26 11.61 -39.28 -24.17
C GLN A 26 10.31 -40.08 -24.10
N THR A 27 9.28 -39.53 -23.45
CA THR A 27 7.90 -39.96 -23.66
C THR A 27 7.34 -39.25 -24.90
N PRO A 28 6.59 -39.94 -25.77
CA PRO A 28 5.99 -39.31 -26.94
C PRO A 28 4.84 -38.38 -26.52
N PRO A 29 4.60 -37.27 -27.25
CA PRO A 29 3.51 -36.35 -26.93
C PRO A 29 2.14 -37.00 -27.21
N ILE A 30 1.22 -36.85 -26.26
CA ILE A 30 -0.19 -37.21 -26.39
C ILE A 30 -0.87 -36.16 -27.28
N PRO A 31 -1.71 -36.54 -28.27
CA PRO A 31 -2.42 -35.57 -29.10
C PRO A 31 -3.49 -34.86 -28.26
N VAL A 32 -3.37 -33.52 -28.15
CA VAL A 32 -4.39 -32.67 -27.53
C VAL A 32 -5.50 -32.42 -28.55
N THR A 33 -6.67 -32.99 -28.29
CA THR A 33 -7.91 -32.69 -29.00
C THR A 33 -8.33 -31.26 -28.70
N THR A 34 -8.46 -30.42 -29.73
CA THR A 34 -8.91 -29.04 -29.63
C THR A 34 -10.41 -29.02 -29.35
N THR A 35 -10.80 -28.84 -28.09
CA THR A 35 -12.18 -28.49 -27.74
C THR A 35 -12.26 -26.97 -27.62
N THR A 36 -13.01 -26.35 -28.52
CA THR A 36 -13.36 -24.94 -28.51
C THR A 36 -14.21 -24.63 -27.27
N SER A 37 -13.62 -24.01 -26.25
CA SER A 37 -14.34 -23.45 -25.13
C SER A 37 -14.44 -21.93 -25.29
N MET A 38 -15.67 -21.45 -25.29
CA MET A 38 -16.06 -20.06 -25.47
C MET A 38 -15.48 -19.20 -24.35
N THR A 39 -14.83 -18.10 -24.75
CA THR A 39 -14.36 -17.04 -23.87
C THR A 39 -15.58 -16.33 -23.26
N THR A 40 -15.82 -16.51 -21.97
CA THR A 40 -16.68 -15.63 -21.17
C THR A 40 -15.78 -14.80 -20.27
N SER A 41 -15.75 -13.50 -20.54
CA SER A 41 -15.12 -12.46 -19.74
C SER A 41 -15.68 -12.47 -18.30
N PRO A 42 -14.86 -12.31 -17.23
CA PRO A 42 -15.41 -12.06 -15.90
C PRO A 42 -16.05 -10.66 -15.89
N ALA A 43 -17.24 -10.58 -15.31
CA ALA A 43 -18.03 -9.36 -15.21
C ALA A 43 -17.40 -8.39 -14.20
N GLU A 44 -17.23 -7.13 -14.62
CA GLU A 44 -17.06 -6.00 -13.72
C GLU A 44 -18.34 -5.83 -12.89
N THR A 45 -18.19 -5.81 -11.57
CA THR A 45 -19.29 -5.53 -10.64
C THR A 45 -19.60 -4.04 -10.68
N THR A 46 -20.47 -3.61 -11.58
CA THR A 46 -21.00 -2.24 -11.62
C THR A 46 -22.09 -2.04 -10.57
N PHE A 47 -21.95 -1.04 -9.71
CA PHE A 47 -23.04 -0.51 -8.89
C PHE A 47 -24.11 0.14 -9.77
N ALA A 48 -25.33 -0.39 -9.74
CA ALA A 48 -26.46 0.18 -10.49
C ALA A 48 -27.10 1.35 -9.72
N ALA A 49 -26.90 2.58 -10.19
CA ALA A 49 -27.68 3.74 -9.79
C ALA A 49 -28.95 3.85 -10.63
N ASN A 50 -30.10 4.02 -9.97
CA ASN A 50 -31.41 4.14 -10.60
C ASN A 50 -31.51 5.36 -11.53
N GLY A 51 -32.19 5.16 -12.66
CA GLY A 51 -32.29 6.08 -13.78
C GLY A 51 -32.65 7.54 -13.46
N GLN A 52 -31.79 8.44 -13.92
CA GLN A 52 -32.17 9.78 -14.36
C GLN A 52 -31.27 10.13 -15.56
N THR A 53 -31.86 10.23 -16.76
CA THR A 53 -31.14 10.61 -17.98
C THR A 53 -30.72 12.07 -17.88
N ALA A 54 -29.43 12.31 -17.61
CA ALA A 54 -28.80 13.62 -17.72
C ALA A 54 -28.62 13.99 -19.21
N PRO A 55 -28.72 15.28 -19.58
CA PRO A 55 -28.50 15.71 -20.95
C PRO A 55 -27.05 15.43 -21.36
N THR A 56 -26.86 14.90 -22.57
CA THR A 56 -25.56 14.61 -23.17
C THR A 56 -24.76 15.90 -23.35
N SER A 57 -23.85 16.19 -22.42
CA SER A 57 -22.78 17.17 -22.63
C SER A 57 -21.82 16.59 -23.66
N THR A 58 -21.66 17.28 -24.80
CA THR A 58 -20.78 16.87 -25.91
C THR A 58 -19.39 17.49 -25.81
N LEU A 59 -19.00 18.00 -24.63
CA LEU A 59 -17.61 18.31 -24.27
C LEU A 59 -17.20 17.29 -23.20
N PRO A 60 -16.01 16.66 -23.28
CA PRO A 60 -15.54 15.84 -22.18
C PRO A 60 -15.43 16.74 -20.95
N ALA A 61 -16.18 16.41 -19.90
CA ALA A 61 -15.96 17.05 -18.61
C ALA A 61 -14.53 16.74 -18.18
N GLN A 62 -13.77 17.77 -17.80
CA GLN A 62 -12.43 17.60 -17.24
C GLN A 62 -12.49 16.50 -16.17
N SER A 63 -11.59 15.54 -16.30
CA SER A 63 -11.58 14.35 -15.47
C SER A 63 -10.27 14.30 -14.70
N LEU A 64 -10.38 14.08 -13.38
CA LEU A 64 -9.24 13.88 -12.50
C LEU A 64 -8.75 12.43 -12.62
N PHE A 65 -7.46 12.25 -12.89
CA PHE A 65 -6.82 10.96 -12.95
C PHE A 65 -5.62 10.86 -12.00
N LEU A 66 -5.49 9.70 -11.38
CA LEU A 66 -4.30 9.21 -10.69
C LEU A 66 -3.40 8.46 -11.67
N ILE A 67 -2.08 8.66 -11.56
CA ILE A 67 -1.06 7.83 -12.22
C ILE A 67 -0.02 7.43 -11.18
N TRP A 68 0.24 6.12 -11.01
CA TRP A 68 1.28 5.66 -10.08
C TRP A 68 1.99 4.39 -10.55
N THR A 69 3.21 4.20 -10.05
CA THR A 69 4.08 3.04 -10.33
C THR A 69 4.62 2.45 -9.01
N PRO A 70 4.97 1.15 -8.96
CA PRO A 70 5.57 0.58 -7.76
C PRO A 70 6.91 1.23 -7.42
N GLY A 71 7.20 1.40 -6.13
CA GLY A 71 8.48 1.93 -5.65
C GLY A 71 8.65 3.45 -5.78
N GLY A 72 7.95 4.09 -6.71
CA GLY A 72 8.00 5.53 -6.98
C GLY A 72 7.99 5.83 -8.48
N LEU A 73 7.73 7.09 -8.84
CA LEU A 73 7.67 7.54 -10.22
C LEU A 73 9.09 7.71 -10.81
N PRO A 74 9.28 7.39 -12.10
CA PRO A 74 10.47 7.80 -12.84
C PRO A 74 10.72 9.31 -12.78
N GLU A 75 12.00 9.70 -12.73
CA GLU A 75 12.39 11.10 -12.72
C GLU A 75 11.86 11.83 -13.96
N GLY A 76 11.28 13.02 -13.77
CA GLY A 76 10.74 13.84 -14.85
C GLY A 76 9.42 13.33 -15.46
N LEU A 77 8.82 12.25 -14.96
CA LEU A 77 7.55 11.75 -15.49
C LEU A 77 6.43 12.80 -15.40
N GLY A 78 6.37 13.56 -14.30
CA GLY A 78 5.38 14.64 -14.12
C GLY A 78 5.43 15.68 -15.25
N ASP A 79 6.62 16.15 -15.59
CA ASP A 79 6.82 17.12 -16.68
C ASP A 79 6.44 16.53 -18.05
N GLN A 80 6.78 15.27 -18.28
CA GLN A 80 6.46 14.57 -19.53
C GLN A 80 4.96 14.35 -19.69
N VAL A 81 4.26 13.96 -18.61
CA VAL A 81 2.80 13.82 -18.59
C VAL A 81 2.14 15.19 -18.76
N GLY A 82 2.68 16.25 -18.15
CA GLY A 82 2.18 17.61 -18.34
C GLY A 82 2.30 18.14 -19.77
N ALA A 83 3.17 17.53 -20.60
CA ALA A 83 3.29 17.84 -22.02
C ALA A 83 2.34 17.04 -22.92
N VAL A 84 1.57 16.08 -22.37
CA VAL A 84 0.59 15.30 -23.13
C VAL A 84 -0.60 16.20 -23.51
N PRO A 85 -1.01 16.25 -24.80
CA PRO A 85 -2.17 17.05 -25.21
C PRO A 85 -3.43 16.71 -24.41
N GLY A 86 -4.09 17.74 -23.88
CA GLY A 86 -5.31 17.60 -23.05
C GLY A 86 -5.03 17.56 -21.54
N VAL A 87 -3.78 17.39 -21.10
CA VAL A 87 -3.43 17.55 -19.68
C VAL A 87 -3.35 19.05 -19.35
N GLU A 88 -4.21 19.49 -18.43
CA GLU A 88 -4.32 20.90 -18.04
C GLU A 88 -3.51 21.21 -16.78
N VAL A 89 -3.59 20.32 -15.80
CA VAL A 89 -2.92 20.46 -14.50
C VAL A 89 -2.25 19.14 -14.16
N VAL A 90 -1.02 19.21 -13.64
CA VAL A 90 -0.30 18.07 -13.07
C VAL A 90 0.22 18.48 -11.70
N SER A 91 -0.06 17.64 -10.71
CA SER A 91 0.58 17.72 -9.40
C SER A 91 1.32 16.41 -9.14
N THR A 92 2.58 16.51 -8.73
CA THR A 92 3.33 15.37 -8.22
C THR A 92 3.11 15.29 -6.73
N VAL A 93 2.64 14.15 -6.23
CA VAL A 93 2.53 13.91 -4.80
C VAL A 93 3.65 12.99 -4.35
N ARG A 94 4.44 13.48 -3.40
CA ARG A 94 5.47 12.69 -2.72
C ARG A 94 4.88 12.12 -1.43
N SER A 95 5.31 10.94 -1.01
CA SER A 95 4.84 10.37 0.25
C SER A 95 5.82 9.36 0.85
N ASP A 96 6.01 9.47 2.16
CA ASP A 96 6.88 8.65 2.99
C ASP A 96 6.37 8.67 4.45
N LEU A 97 7.01 7.91 5.33
CA LEU A 97 6.74 7.97 6.77
C LEU A 97 7.56 9.08 7.43
N ILE A 98 6.89 9.92 8.22
CA ILE A 98 7.52 10.80 9.20
C ILE A 98 7.34 10.24 10.60
N LEU A 99 8.18 10.69 11.53
CA LEU A 99 8.15 10.26 12.93
C LEU A 99 7.74 11.43 13.82
N ILE A 100 6.65 11.26 14.56
CA ILE A 100 6.16 12.26 15.53
C ILE A 100 6.50 11.78 16.94
N GLN A 101 7.13 12.65 17.72
CA GLN A 101 7.49 12.39 19.12
C GLN A 101 6.48 13.02 20.09
N SER A 102 6.11 14.27 19.84
CA SER A 102 5.24 15.03 20.74
C SER A 102 4.16 15.76 19.96
N THR A 103 2.99 15.86 20.57
CA THR A 103 1.81 16.53 20.02
C THR A 103 1.25 17.49 21.06
N PHE A 104 0.99 18.72 20.62
CA PHE A 104 0.40 19.78 21.44
C PHE A 104 -0.92 20.23 20.81
N ASP A 105 -1.91 20.54 21.65
CA ASP A 105 -3.17 21.10 21.19
C ASP A 105 -3.04 22.58 20.79
N SER A 106 -4.14 23.20 20.36
CA SER A 106 -4.17 24.60 19.93
C SER A 106 -3.85 25.62 21.02
N THR A 107 -3.85 25.21 22.29
CA THR A 107 -3.49 26.03 23.45
C THR A 107 -2.01 25.87 23.85
N GLY A 108 -1.30 24.93 23.24
CA GLY A 108 0.05 24.53 23.61
C GLY A 108 0.08 23.52 24.77
N SER A 109 -1.06 22.92 25.14
CA SER A 109 -1.09 21.84 26.14
C SER A 109 -0.63 20.53 25.51
N VAL A 110 0.10 19.73 26.26
CA VAL A 110 0.59 18.42 25.82
C VAL A 110 -0.61 17.47 25.66
N VAL A 111 -0.76 16.92 24.46
CA VAL A 111 -1.66 15.79 24.18
C VAL A 111 -0.89 14.48 24.27
N GLU A 112 0.32 14.47 23.73
CA GLU A 112 1.22 13.32 23.73
C GLU A 112 2.68 13.80 23.82
N ASP A 113 3.49 13.11 24.60
CA ASP A 113 4.93 13.39 24.73
C ASP A 113 5.69 12.09 24.99
N LEU A 114 6.18 11.49 23.91
CA LEU A 114 6.84 10.20 23.96
C LEU A 114 8.26 10.30 24.51
N SER A 115 8.71 9.22 25.15
CA SER A 115 10.09 9.09 25.60
C SER A 115 11.07 9.22 24.44
N GLU A 116 12.29 9.70 24.73
CA GLU A 116 13.33 9.88 23.71
C GLU A 116 13.56 8.59 22.91
N GLY A 117 13.55 8.72 21.58
CA GLY A 117 13.74 7.61 20.64
C GLY A 117 12.47 6.81 20.32
N GLN A 118 11.32 7.14 20.92
CA GLN A 118 10.03 6.54 20.62
C GLN A 118 9.16 7.50 19.79
N TYR A 119 8.55 6.99 18.72
CA TYR A 119 7.80 7.81 17.78
C TYR A 119 6.54 7.12 17.29
N TYR A 120 5.49 7.89 16.99
CA TYR A 120 4.41 7.44 16.12
C TYR A 120 4.83 7.60 14.65
N PRO A 121 4.81 6.51 13.85
CA PRO A 121 5.07 6.60 12.42
C PRO A 121 3.83 7.07 11.67
N VAL A 122 3.91 8.20 10.98
CA VAL A 122 2.79 8.85 10.30
C VAL A 122 3.03 8.85 8.81
N GLU A 123 2.04 8.37 8.04
CA GLU A 123 2.09 8.47 6.58
C GLU A 123 1.86 9.93 6.17
N ALA A 124 2.90 10.58 5.69
CA ALA A 124 2.83 11.95 5.23
C ALA A 124 2.87 12.02 3.71
N ALA A 125 2.21 13.02 3.15
CA ALA A 125 2.37 13.44 1.77
C ALA A 125 2.90 14.87 1.69
N SER A 126 3.69 15.15 0.66
CA SER A 126 4.05 16.51 0.29
C SER A 126 3.56 16.82 -1.12
N ILE A 127 3.05 18.03 -1.30
CA ILE A 127 2.34 18.48 -2.51
C ILE A 127 2.96 19.77 -3.06
N ASP A 128 2.88 19.94 -4.38
CA ASP A 128 3.16 21.21 -5.04
C ASP A 128 1.94 22.15 -5.03
N SER A 129 2.14 23.38 -5.49
CA SER A 129 1.08 24.40 -5.55
C SER A 129 -0.07 24.04 -6.50
N ALA A 130 0.18 23.19 -7.51
CA ALA A 130 -0.84 22.81 -8.49
C ALA A 130 -1.90 21.87 -7.89
N PHE A 131 -1.56 21.15 -6.81
CA PHE A 131 -2.51 20.28 -6.09
C PHE A 131 -3.80 21.01 -5.68
N ALA A 132 -3.69 22.29 -5.31
CA ALA A 132 -4.85 23.08 -4.91
C ALA A 132 -5.93 23.16 -6.00
N GLU A 133 -5.55 23.20 -7.28
CA GLU A 133 -6.49 23.27 -8.41
C GLU A 133 -7.21 21.93 -8.65
N LEU A 134 -6.60 20.82 -8.22
CA LEU A 134 -7.15 19.46 -8.33
C LEU A 134 -8.16 19.14 -7.22
N ALA A 135 -8.13 19.91 -6.12
CA ALA A 135 -9.01 19.72 -4.98
C ALA A 135 -10.40 20.36 -5.21
N PRO A 136 -11.45 19.92 -4.48
CA PRO A 136 -12.75 20.57 -4.52
C PRO A 136 -12.66 22.06 -4.16
N ALA A 137 -13.48 22.89 -4.80
CA ALA A 137 -13.43 24.37 -4.74
C ALA A 137 -13.36 24.95 -3.32
N GLU A 138 -14.06 24.33 -2.37
CA GLU A 138 -14.11 24.74 -0.96
C GLU A 138 -12.79 24.57 -0.21
N TRP A 139 -11.90 23.67 -0.66
CA TRP A 139 -10.63 23.35 -0.01
C TRP A 139 -9.41 24.00 -0.68
N GLN A 140 -9.56 24.49 -1.91
CA GLN A 140 -8.45 25.05 -2.70
C GLN A 140 -7.74 26.19 -1.95
N GLY A 141 -8.51 27.08 -1.31
CA GLY A 141 -7.95 28.21 -0.57
C GLY A 141 -7.10 27.79 0.64
N VAL A 142 -7.52 26.74 1.37
CA VAL A 142 -6.77 26.21 2.51
C VAL A 142 -5.46 25.59 2.04
N ILE A 143 -5.52 24.75 0.99
CA ILE A 143 -4.34 24.09 0.42
C ILE A 143 -3.36 25.10 -0.17
N ALA A 144 -3.84 26.07 -0.95
CA ALA A 144 -3.02 27.10 -1.58
C ALA A 144 -2.35 28.05 -0.57
N SER A 145 -2.86 28.11 0.66
CA SER A 145 -2.31 28.96 1.72
C SER A 145 -1.21 28.32 2.56
N LEU A 146 -0.89 27.04 2.32
CA LEU A 146 0.12 26.32 3.11
C LEU A 146 1.50 26.96 2.98
N THR A 147 2.13 27.19 4.13
CA THR A 147 3.54 27.60 4.20
C THR A 147 4.44 26.40 4.54
N ILE A 148 5.75 26.63 4.65
CA ILE A 148 6.71 25.60 5.07
C ILE A 148 6.48 25.11 6.51
N GLU A 149 5.86 25.93 7.37
CA GLU A 149 5.58 25.60 8.77
C GLU A 149 4.24 24.89 8.96
N ASP A 150 3.35 24.98 7.98
CA ASP A 150 1.99 24.45 8.07
C ASP A 150 1.89 23.00 7.59
N ALA A 151 0.90 22.28 8.13
CA ALA A 151 0.45 21.00 7.62
C ALA A 151 -1.08 20.87 7.76
N LEU A 152 -1.67 19.98 6.96
CA LEU A 152 -3.07 19.58 7.03
C LEU A 152 -3.16 18.18 7.60
N LEU A 153 -4.19 17.93 8.40
CA LEU A 153 -4.58 16.57 8.78
C LEU A 153 -5.77 16.11 7.94
N THR A 154 -5.89 14.80 7.78
CA THR A 154 -7.19 14.22 7.45
C THR A 154 -8.07 14.03 8.68
N GLU A 155 -9.37 13.90 8.48
CA GLU A 155 -10.36 13.68 9.55
C GLU A 155 -10.01 12.47 10.42
N THR A 156 -9.79 11.28 9.85
CA THR A 156 -9.39 10.10 10.66
C THR A 156 -8.09 10.36 11.42
N SER A 157 -7.11 11.03 10.80
CA SER A 157 -5.82 11.32 11.43
C SER A 157 -5.94 12.30 12.61
N ALA A 158 -6.85 13.27 12.51
CA ALA A 158 -7.18 14.23 13.56
C ALA A 158 -7.90 13.54 14.73
N GLU A 159 -8.87 12.68 14.44
CA GLU A 159 -9.62 11.91 15.44
C GLU A 159 -8.72 10.95 16.22
N LEU A 160 -7.87 10.19 15.53
CA LEU A 160 -6.89 9.27 16.13
C LEU A 160 -6.01 9.96 17.17
N ARG A 161 -5.71 11.24 16.97
CA ARG A 161 -4.77 12.01 17.80
C ARG A 161 -5.48 12.97 18.77
N GLY A 162 -6.81 13.08 18.69
CA GLY A 162 -7.58 13.99 19.53
C GLY A 162 -7.22 15.47 19.33
N VAL A 163 -6.82 15.86 18.12
CA VAL A 163 -6.34 17.21 17.79
C VAL A 163 -7.02 17.79 16.56
N GLY A 164 -6.91 19.11 16.37
CA GLY A 164 -7.44 19.81 15.21
C GLY A 164 -6.61 21.03 14.83
N VAL A 165 -7.24 21.99 14.15
CA VAL A 165 -6.57 23.23 13.72
C VAL A 165 -5.93 23.96 14.89
N GLY A 166 -4.67 24.38 14.71
CA GLY A 166 -3.85 25.05 15.71
C GLY A 166 -2.95 24.10 16.51
N ALA A 167 -3.16 22.78 16.43
CA ALA A 167 -2.27 21.81 17.04
C ALA A 167 -0.85 21.89 16.44
N THR A 168 0.13 21.39 17.18
CA THR A 168 1.54 21.37 16.76
C THR A 168 2.11 19.98 16.92
N PHE A 169 2.69 19.45 15.84
CA PHE A 169 3.38 18.17 15.82
C PHE A 169 4.87 18.40 15.83
N VAL A 170 5.58 17.68 16.70
CA VAL A 170 7.03 17.76 16.84
C VAL A 170 7.65 16.41 16.50
N GLY A 171 8.46 16.41 15.44
CA GLY A 171 9.28 15.28 15.04
C GLY A 171 10.67 15.77 14.63
N ARG A 172 11.15 15.32 13.47
CA ARG A 172 12.36 15.91 12.85
C ARG A 172 12.18 17.40 12.55
N GLN A 173 10.97 17.80 12.19
CA GLN A 173 10.54 19.18 12.03
C GLN A 173 9.31 19.43 12.89
N THR A 174 9.01 20.72 13.11
CA THR A 174 7.78 21.14 13.76
C THR A 174 6.78 21.59 12.71
N HIS A 175 5.58 21.05 12.77
CA HIS A 175 4.49 21.41 11.85
C HIS A 175 3.29 21.90 12.65
N ARG A 176 2.74 23.05 12.25
CA ARG A 176 1.49 23.60 12.77
C ARG A 176 0.33 23.11 11.91
N ILE A 177 -0.70 22.58 12.54
CA ILE A 177 -1.90 22.12 11.84
C ILE A 177 -2.74 23.34 11.45
N SER A 178 -2.84 23.64 10.16
CA SER A 178 -3.59 24.79 9.64
C SER A 178 -4.98 24.43 9.14
N GLY A 179 -5.26 23.14 8.91
CA GLY A 179 -6.54 22.63 8.45
C GLY A 179 -6.75 21.15 8.76
N VAL A 180 -8.01 20.74 8.85
CA VAL A 180 -8.45 19.33 8.87
C VAL A 180 -9.41 19.16 7.71
N LEU A 181 -9.13 18.20 6.82
CA LEU A 181 -9.87 17.98 5.58
C LEU A 181 -10.35 16.52 5.50
N PRO A 182 -11.40 16.22 4.72
CA PRO A 182 -11.84 14.84 4.51
C PRO A 182 -10.73 13.95 3.94
N ASP A 183 -10.65 12.69 4.36
CA ASP A 183 -9.60 11.75 3.95
C ASP A 183 -9.47 11.65 2.42
N MET A 184 -10.60 11.61 1.71
CA MET A 184 -10.62 11.51 0.24
C MET A 184 -9.97 12.71 -0.47
N VAL A 185 -10.03 13.91 0.12
CA VAL A 185 -9.46 15.12 -0.49
C VAL A 185 -7.93 15.08 -0.48
N LEU A 186 -7.34 14.46 0.55
CA LEU A 186 -5.89 14.35 0.73
C LEU A 186 -5.34 12.95 0.39
N GLY A 187 -6.12 12.15 -0.34
CA GLY A 187 -5.71 10.80 -0.76
C GLY A 187 -5.47 9.83 0.40
N GLY A 188 -6.07 10.08 1.56
CA GLY A 188 -5.95 9.27 2.78
C GLY A 188 -4.59 9.36 3.48
N ALA A 189 -3.72 10.32 3.11
CA ALA A 189 -2.50 10.59 3.87
C ALA A 189 -2.85 11.10 5.27
N GLU A 190 -2.09 10.72 6.30
CA GLU A 190 -2.38 11.18 7.67
C GLU A 190 -2.01 12.65 7.88
N LEU A 191 -0.97 13.14 7.19
CA LEU A 191 -0.49 14.52 7.27
C LEU A 191 -0.08 15.00 5.87
N VAL A 192 -0.48 16.19 5.47
CA VAL A 192 -0.09 16.79 4.17
C VAL A 192 0.61 18.13 4.38
N MET A 193 1.71 18.35 3.66
CA MET A 193 2.52 19.57 3.72
C MET A 193 2.99 20.01 2.33
N THR A 194 3.63 21.16 2.23
CA THR A 194 4.23 21.59 0.95
C THR A 194 5.45 20.73 0.59
N HIS A 195 5.83 20.65 -0.69
CA HIS A 195 7.09 20.03 -1.10
C HIS A 195 8.32 20.59 -0.36
N GLU A 196 8.33 21.89 -0.07
CA GLU A 196 9.42 22.53 0.67
C GLU A 196 9.51 21.98 2.11
N ALA A 197 8.38 21.91 2.82
CA ALA A 197 8.31 21.30 4.14
C ALA A 197 8.68 19.80 4.08
N GLY A 198 8.16 19.09 3.09
CA GLY A 198 8.40 17.66 2.85
C GLY A 198 9.88 17.34 2.69
N GLU A 199 10.62 18.12 1.90
CA GLU A 199 12.07 17.94 1.72
C GLU A 199 12.81 17.98 3.07
N THR A 200 12.45 18.92 3.95
CA THR A 200 13.09 19.06 5.26
C THR A 200 12.68 17.98 6.26
N ALA A 201 11.47 17.44 6.10
CA ALA A 201 10.88 16.38 6.92
C ALA A 201 11.26 14.96 6.45
N GLY A 202 11.79 14.82 5.23
CA GLY A 202 12.14 13.52 4.63
C GLY A 202 11.03 12.87 3.80
N VAL A 203 10.06 13.67 3.32
CA VAL A 203 8.97 13.26 2.42
C VAL A 203 9.34 13.65 0.99
N GLY A 204 10.13 12.79 0.36
CA GLY A 204 10.82 13.09 -0.90
C GLY A 204 10.48 12.14 -2.04
N THR A 205 9.93 10.95 -1.77
CA THR A 205 9.70 9.94 -2.80
C THR A 205 8.48 10.31 -3.64
N PRO A 206 8.61 10.61 -4.95
CA PRO A 206 7.44 10.88 -5.80
C PRO A 206 6.65 9.58 -5.97
N ARG A 207 5.46 9.50 -5.38
CA ARG A 207 4.68 8.25 -5.34
C ARG A 207 3.64 8.18 -6.45
N TYR A 208 3.03 9.31 -6.78
CA TYR A 208 1.98 9.36 -7.79
C TYR A 208 1.77 10.77 -8.35
N LEU A 209 1.15 10.85 -9.53
CA LEU A 209 0.64 12.08 -10.12
C LEU A 209 -0.87 12.13 -9.93
N LEU A 210 -1.38 13.33 -9.73
CA LEU A 210 -2.77 13.66 -9.99
C LEU A 210 -2.82 14.65 -11.15
N ILE A 211 -3.72 14.42 -12.10
CA ILE A 211 -3.85 15.27 -13.29
C ILE A 211 -5.30 15.62 -13.59
N LEU A 212 -5.54 16.86 -14.02
CA LEU A 212 -6.78 17.21 -14.73
C LEU A 212 -6.55 17.02 -16.22
N TYR A 213 -7.43 16.24 -16.84
CA TYR A 213 -7.32 15.88 -18.25
C TYR A 213 -8.66 16.11 -18.98
N GLU A 214 -8.58 16.80 -20.10
CA GLU A 214 -9.66 16.96 -21.07
C GLU A 214 -9.31 16.18 -22.35
N GLY A 215 -9.99 15.05 -22.57
CA GLY A 215 -9.78 14.27 -23.78
C GLY A 215 -10.24 12.83 -23.66
N ASP A 216 -9.81 12.00 -24.61
CA ASP A 216 -10.08 10.57 -24.62
C ASP A 216 -9.15 9.83 -23.65
N ARG A 217 -9.71 8.98 -22.79
CA ARG A 217 -8.94 8.25 -21.77
C ARG A 217 -7.94 7.29 -22.40
N SER A 218 -8.30 6.59 -23.47
CA SER A 218 -7.39 5.61 -24.09
C SER A 218 -6.16 6.30 -24.69
N PHE A 219 -6.32 7.51 -25.24
CA PHE A 219 -5.19 8.33 -25.66
C PHE A 219 -4.25 8.71 -24.49
N LEU A 220 -4.81 9.11 -23.35
CA LEU A 220 -4.03 9.39 -22.14
C LEU A 220 -3.26 8.15 -21.69
N GLU A 221 -3.93 7.00 -21.59
CA GLU A 221 -3.31 5.75 -21.13
C GLU A 221 -2.19 5.29 -22.07
N GLU A 222 -2.38 5.36 -23.38
CA GLU A 222 -1.34 5.04 -24.38
C GLU A 222 -0.17 6.02 -24.28
N SER A 223 -0.44 7.32 -24.14
CA SER A 223 0.58 8.36 -24.00
C SER A 223 1.42 8.13 -22.74
N VAL A 224 0.78 7.96 -21.58
CA VAL A 224 1.47 7.68 -20.31
C VAL A 224 2.28 6.38 -20.41
N ARG A 225 1.73 5.31 -21.01
CA ARG A 225 2.45 4.05 -21.18
C ARG A 225 3.70 4.22 -22.03
N SER A 226 3.66 5.06 -23.07
CA SER A 226 4.81 5.33 -23.95
C SER A 226 5.96 6.09 -23.26
N LEU A 227 5.67 6.82 -22.18
CA LEU A 227 6.64 7.58 -21.39
C LEU A 227 7.36 6.70 -20.34
N LEU A 228 6.82 5.53 -20.04
CA LEU A 228 7.34 4.65 -19.00
C LEU A 228 8.32 3.61 -19.57
N PRO A 229 9.27 3.13 -18.75
CA PRO A 229 10.05 1.95 -19.11
C PRO A 229 9.13 0.76 -19.46
N PRO A 230 9.46 -0.06 -20.48
CA PRO A 230 8.56 -1.11 -20.97
C PRO A 230 8.07 -2.08 -19.88
N ASP A 231 8.95 -2.45 -18.95
CA ASP A 231 8.67 -3.42 -17.90
C ASP A 231 8.21 -2.79 -16.57
N LEU A 232 8.06 -1.46 -16.50
CA LEU A 232 7.57 -0.79 -15.30
C LEU A 232 6.04 -0.78 -15.32
N PRO A 233 5.34 -1.55 -14.47
CA PRO A 233 3.89 -1.49 -14.40
C PRO A 233 3.44 -0.12 -13.88
N ALA A 234 2.29 0.34 -14.35
CA ALA A 234 1.65 1.57 -13.91
C ALA A 234 0.15 1.37 -13.78
N ARG A 235 -0.47 2.12 -12.87
CA ARG A 235 -1.92 2.18 -12.72
C ARG A 235 -2.40 3.58 -13.06
N ILE A 236 -3.50 3.65 -13.81
CA ILE A 236 -4.21 4.88 -14.12
C ILE A 236 -5.63 4.73 -13.61
N ARG A 237 -6.09 5.63 -12.74
CA ARG A 237 -7.43 5.58 -12.14
C ARG A 237 -8.15 6.91 -12.25
N GLY A 238 -9.40 6.88 -12.66
CA GLY A 238 -10.30 8.02 -12.59
C GLY A 238 -11.06 8.08 -11.26
N LEU A 239 -11.78 9.17 -11.05
CA LEU A 239 -12.73 9.30 -9.94
C LEU A 239 -13.74 8.14 -9.93
N GLY A 240 -13.98 7.57 -8.75
CA GLY A 240 -14.93 6.47 -8.54
C GLY A 240 -14.40 5.07 -8.84
N GLU A 241 -13.21 4.92 -9.43
CA GLU A 241 -12.59 3.61 -9.66
C GLU A 241 -11.85 3.06 -8.44
N THR A 242 -11.50 3.93 -7.50
CA THR A 242 -10.92 3.60 -6.20
C THR A 242 -11.42 4.61 -5.17
N PRO A 243 -11.57 4.25 -3.89
CA PRO A 243 -11.98 5.20 -2.84
C PRO A 243 -10.98 6.34 -2.63
N PHE A 244 -9.69 6.08 -2.85
CA PHE A 244 -8.61 7.04 -2.63
C PHE A 244 -7.69 7.11 -3.84
N LEU A 245 -7.54 8.29 -4.43
CA LEU A 245 -6.57 8.53 -5.50
C LEU A 245 -5.15 8.63 -4.91
N ARG A 246 -4.52 7.49 -4.65
CA ARG A 246 -3.18 7.36 -4.05
C ARG A 246 -2.42 6.16 -4.61
N HIS A 247 -1.12 6.09 -4.32
CA HIS A 247 -0.35 4.86 -4.49
C HIS A 247 -0.89 3.74 -3.58
N GLY A 248 -0.85 2.49 -4.05
CA GLY A 248 -1.48 1.38 -3.33
C GLY A 248 -3.01 1.48 -3.33
N ASP A 249 -3.61 1.80 -4.48
CA ASP A 249 -5.05 2.06 -4.67
C ASP A 249 -5.98 0.86 -4.40
N ALA A 250 -5.42 -0.31 -4.10
CA ALA A 250 -6.14 -1.56 -3.83
C ALA A 250 -6.21 -1.91 -2.33
N VAL A 251 -5.65 -1.08 -1.46
CA VAL A 251 -5.60 -1.28 -0.01
C VAL A 251 -6.06 -0.02 0.73
N LEU A 252 -6.48 -0.17 1.99
CA LEU A 252 -6.88 0.98 2.80
C LEU A 252 -5.67 1.89 3.11
N PRO A 253 -5.86 3.21 3.24
CA PRO A 253 -4.85 4.11 3.80
C PRO A 253 -4.45 3.71 5.22
N GLN A 254 -3.23 4.10 5.64
CA GLN A 254 -2.71 3.72 6.96
C GLN A 254 -3.58 4.23 8.12
N ALA A 255 -4.14 5.44 8.01
CA ALA A 255 -5.03 6.03 9.02
C ALA A 255 -6.20 5.11 9.35
N LEU A 256 -6.86 4.52 8.35
CA LEU A 256 -8.02 3.65 8.54
C LEU A 256 -7.65 2.31 9.19
N ILE A 257 -6.44 1.80 8.89
CA ILE A 257 -5.93 0.62 9.59
C ILE A 257 -5.66 0.95 11.06
N LYS A 258 -5.08 2.11 11.37
CA LYS A 258 -4.87 2.54 12.75
C LYS A 258 -6.17 2.79 13.51
N GLU A 259 -7.20 3.30 12.85
CA GLU A 259 -8.51 3.48 13.45
C GLU A 259 -9.10 2.16 13.95
N THR A 260 -8.93 1.08 13.18
CA THR A 260 -9.50 -0.23 13.51
C THR A 260 -8.59 -1.07 14.41
N PHE A 261 -7.29 -1.08 14.14
CA PHE A 261 -6.31 -1.95 14.82
C PHE A 261 -5.55 -1.22 15.93
N GLY A 262 -5.71 0.09 16.06
CA GLY A 262 -4.92 0.93 16.95
C GLY A 262 -3.58 1.34 16.36
N GLU A 263 -2.96 2.31 17.03
CA GLU A 263 -1.65 2.85 16.67
C GLU A 263 -0.57 2.33 17.63
N PHE A 264 0.61 2.02 17.08
CA PHE A 264 1.79 1.66 17.86
C PHE A 264 2.92 2.63 17.60
N THR A 265 3.83 2.68 18.56
CA THR A 265 5.09 3.41 18.39
C THR A 265 6.15 2.53 17.75
N ILE A 266 7.16 3.19 17.19
CA ILE A 266 8.40 2.55 16.72
C ILE A 266 9.62 3.24 17.32
N ARG A 267 10.71 2.49 17.42
CA ARG A 267 12.03 2.96 17.86
C ARG A 267 13.08 2.58 16.81
N PRO A 268 13.53 3.54 15.99
CA PRO A 268 14.69 3.33 15.13
C PRO A 268 15.92 2.98 15.97
N THR A 269 16.71 1.98 15.54
CA THR A 269 17.91 1.57 16.27
C THR A 269 19.18 2.11 15.60
N PRO A 270 20.31 2.23 16.33
CA PRO A 270 21.59 2.61 15.73
C PRO A 270 22.12 1.64 14.66
N SER A 271 21.66 0.38 14.66
CA SER A 271 22.02 -0.61 13.63
C SER A 271 21.30 -0.37 12.29
N GLY A 272 20.32 0.54 12.26
CA GLY A 272 19.47 0.79 11.09
C GLY A 272 18.18 -0.04 11.07
N ASP A 273 17.97 -0.88 12.08
CA ASP A 273 16.72 -1.62 12.28
C ASP A 273 15.66 -0.73 12.94
N THR A 274 14.47 -1.28 13.18
CA THR A 274 13.40 -0.59 13.89
C THR A 274 12.66 -1.57 14.77
N GLU A 275 12.55 -1.22 16.04
CA GLU A 275 11.76 -1.95 17.01
C GLU A 275 10.32 -1.42 16.99
N PHE A 276 9.35 -2.32 16.89
CA PHE A 276 7.93 -2.01 17.02
C PHE A 276 7.49 -2.20 18.47
N ASP A 277 6.51 -1.43 18.92
CA ASP A 277 6.00 -1.46 20.30
C ASP A 277 5.55 -2.87 20.75
N PRO A 278 6.32 -3.54 21.63
CA PRO A 278 5.97 -4.88 22.08
C PRO A 278 4.78 -4.88 23.05
N GLU A 279 4.51 -3.76 23.74
CA GLU A 279 3.38 -3.66 24.67
C GLU A 279 2.06 -3.51 23.92
N TRP A 280 2.06 -2.74 22.82
CA TRP A 280 0.92 -2.70 21.91
C TRP A 280 0.60 -4.12 21.41
N ALA A 281 1.62 -4.87 20.97
CA ALA A 281 1.42 -6.23 20.49
C ALA A 281 0.87 -7.14 21.61
N ALA A 282 1.39 -7.02 22.84
CA ALA A 282 0.90 -7.81 23.98
C ALA A 282 -0.57 -7.53 24.35
N ARG A 283 -1.07 -6.32 24.08
CA ARG A 283 -2.47 -5.94 24.34
C ARG A 283 -3.43 -6.34 23.21
N ASN A 284 -2.94 -6.31 21.98
CA ASN A 284 -3.80 -6.33 20.80
C ASN A 284 -3.68 -7.62 19.95
N VAL A 285 -2.58 -8.36 20.08
CA VAL A 285 -2.32 -9.59 19.33
C VAL A 285 -2.55 -10.79 20.24
N VAL A 286 -3.38 -11.72 19.80
CA VAL A 286 -3.75 -12.94 20.53
C VAL A 286 -3.30 -14.18 19.78
N THR A 287 -3.05 -15.25 20.53
CA THR A 287 -2.91 -16.60 19.98
C THR A 287 -4.27 -17.27 19.97
N ALA A 288 -4.71 -17.78 18.82
CA ALA A 288 -5.98 -18.50 18.67
C ALA A 288 -5.79 -19.75 17.81
N ALA A 289 -6.60 -20.78 18.05
CA ALA A 289 -6.67 -21.95 17.17
C ALA A 289 -7.85 -21.77 16.21
N LEU A 290 -7.57 -21.79 14.91
CA LEU A 290 -8.56 -21.62 13.85
C LEU A 290 -8.72 -22.90 13.02
N PRO A 291 -9.89 -23.09 12.37
CA PRO A 291 -10.11 -24.21 11.45
C PRO A 291 -9.08 -24.19 10.32
N ILE A 292 -8.73 -25.36 9.78
CA ILE A 292 -7.78 -25.56 8.66
C ILE A 292 -6.31 -25.20 8.98
N ILE A 293 -6.03 -23.99 9.49
CA ILE A 293 -4.67 -23.42 9.60
C ILE A 293 -4.05 -23.53 11.00
N GLY A 294 -4.79 -24.02 12.00
CA GLY A 294 -4.26 -24.29 13.33
C GLY A 294 -4.00 -23.03 14.16
N GLU A 295 -2.88 -23.00 14.89
CA GLU A 295 -2.53 -21.89 15.77
C GLU A 295 -2.08 -20.66 14.97
N VAL A 296 -2.72 -19.52 15.20
CA VAL A 296 -2.38 -18.24 14.58
C VAL A 296 -2.06 -17.20 15.66
N ARG A 297 -1.21 -16.23 15.30
CA ARG A 297 -1.01 -14.98 16.04
C ARG A 297 -1.46 -13.81 15.19
N CYS A 298 -2.61 -13.23 15.53
CA CYS A 298 -3.24 -12.13 14.79
C CYS A 298 -3.77 -11.07 15.76
N HIS A 299 -4.15 -9.91 15.22
CA HIS A 299 -4.90 -8.93 15.99
C HIS A 299 -6.23 -9.52 16.50
N VAL A 300 -6.69 -9.10 17.67
CA VAL A 300 -7.95 -9.59 18.26
C VAL A 300 -9.16 -9.39 17.35
N VAL A 301 -9.23 -8.25 16.65
CA VAL A 301 -10.31 -7.93 15.67
C VAL A 301 -10.28 -8.88 14.46
N MET A 302 -9.10 -9.39 14.11
CA MET A 302 -8.89 -10.24 12.94
C MET A 302 -9.47 -11.66 13.16
N ILE A 303 -9.46 -12.15 14.40
CA ILE A 303 -9.78 -13.55 14.72
C ILE A 303 -11.17 -13.96 14.24
N GLU A 304 -12.20 -13.15 14.48
CA GLU A 304 -13.58 -13.52 14.15
C GLU A 304 -13.80 -13.64 12.64
N GLN A 305 -13.34 -12.66 11.86
CA GLN A 305 -13.48 -12.66 10.40
C GLN A 305 -12.71 -13.82 9.76
N LEU A 306 -11.49 -14.09 10.22
CA LEU A 306 -10.70 -15.22 9.70
C LEU A 306 -11.32 -16.57 10.07
N ALA A 307 -11.78 -16.73 11.31
CA ALA A 307 -12.50 -17.95 11.72
C ALA A 307 -13.75 -18.18 10.85
N GLY A 308 -14.48 -17.12 10.53
CA GLY A 308 -15.64 -17.15 9.65
C GLY A 308 -15.31 -17.62 8.24
N ALA A 309 -14.29 -17.04 7.60
CA ALA A 309 -13.83 -17.42 6.27
C ALA A 309 -13.40 -18.89 6.22
N LEU A 310 -12.60 -19.33 7.19
CA LEU A 310 -12.11 -20.72 7.27
C LEU A 310 -13.25 -21.72 7.52
N SER A 311 -14.21 -21.36 8.37
CA SER A 311 -15.40 -22.18 8.60
C SER A 311 -16.28 -22.28 7.35
N GLU A 312 -16.29 -21.24 6.51
CA GLU A 312 -17.01 -21.27 5.25
C GLU A 312 -16.35 -22.19 4.22
N LEU A 313 -15.01 -22.18 4.15
CA LEU A 313 -14.26 -23.12 3.33
C LEU A 313 -14.54 -24.56 3.75
N GLU A 314 -14.50 -24.88 5.05
CA GLU A 314 -14.85 -26.23 5.53
C GLU A 314 -16.29 -26.61 5.18
N ARG A 315 -17.27 -25.72 5.38
CA ARG A 315 -18.67 -25.99 5.01
C ARG A 315 -18.85 -26.22 3.51
N ALA A 316 -18.02 -25.57 2.69
CA ALA A 316 -18.00 -25.74 1.24
C ALA A 316 -17.20 -26.98 0.79
N ASN A 317 -16.56 -27.72 1.72
CA ASN A 317 -15.61 -28.80 1.46
C ASN A 317 -14.42 -28.32 0.60
N LEU A 318 -13.90 -27.12 0.89
CA LEU A 318 -12.82 -26.44 0.18
C LEU A 318 -11.55 -26.28 1.03
N GLU A 319 -11.47 -26.92 2.19
CA GLU A 319 -10.31 -26.84 3.10
C GLU A 319 -8.99 -27.24 2.43
N PHE A 320 -9.05 -28.14 1.44
CA PHE A 320 -7.89 -28.60 0.68
C PHE A 320 -7.25 -27.51 -0.20
N LEU A 321 -7.90 -26.37 -0.38
CA LEU A 321 -7.35 -25.23 -1.11
C LEU A 321 -6.28 -24.47 -0.31
N ILE A 322 -6.18 -24.70 1.00
CA ILE A 322 -5.14 -24.15 1.85
C ILE A 322 -4.08 -25.23 2.07
N GLU A 323 -2.93 -25.07 1.42
CA GLU A 323 -1.76 -25.92 1.51
C GLU A 323 -0.80 -25.44 2.62
N SER A 324 -0.71 -24.12 2.84
CA SER A 324 0.11 -23.52 3.89
C SER A 324 -0.51 -22.25 4.48
N PHE A 325 -0.18 -22.00 5.74
CA PHE A 325 -0.36 -20.72 6.41
C PHE A 325 1.03 -20.15 6.73
N ASP A 326 1.33 -18.98 6.17
CA ASP A 326 2.68 -18.42 6.13
C ASP A 326 2.85 -17.20 7.05
N GLY A 327 1.79 -16.83 7.77
CA GLY A 327 1.86 -15.90 8.89
C GLY A 327 0.72 -14.89 8.95
N CYS A 328 0.65 -14.17 10.06
CA CYS A 328 -0.34 -13.10 10.28
C CYS A 328 0.29 -11.89 10.97
N PHE A 329 0.69 -12.01 12.24
CA PHE A 329 1.46 -10.97 12.93
C PHE A 329 2.97 -11.12 12.73
N ASN A 330 3.56 -10.15 12.03
CA ASN A 330 5.00 -10.01 11.84
C ASN A 330 5.36 -8.51 11.75
N PRO A 331 5.82 -7.86 12.83
CA PRO A 331 6.11 -6.44 12.85
C PRO A 331 7.35 -6.10 12.02
N ARG A 332 7.12 -5.52 10.83
CA ARG A 332 8.15 -5.15 9.87
C ARG A 332 7.69 -4.05 8.92
N PHE A 333 8.66 -3.44 8.24
CA PHE A 333 8.40 -2.73 6.99
C PHE A 333 8.17 -3.71 5.83
N ILE A 334 7.53 -3.23 4.76
CA ILE A 334 7.44 -3.94 3.49
C ILE A 334 8.86 -4.09 2.92
N ALA A 335 9.18 -5.26 2.37
CA ALA A 335 10.51 -5.54 1.84
C ALA A 335 10.90 -4.51 0.76
N GLY A 336 12.11 -3.95 0.85
CA GLY A 336 12.59 -2.93 -0.08
C GLY A 336 11.92 -1.55 0.06
N SER A 337 11.14 -1.34 1.11
CA SER A 337 10.40 -0.09 1.35
C SER A 337 10.55 0.36 2.81
N ARG A 338 10.15 1.61 3.09
CA ARG A 338 9.98 2.16 4.45
C ARG A 338 8.52 2.23 4.87
N LEU A 339 7.59 1.74 4.05
CA LEU A 339 6.17 1.63 4.41
C LEU A 339 5.96 0.46 5.36
N ILE A 340 5.07 0.61 6.34
CA ILE A 340 4.81 -0.44 7.33
C ILE A 340 3.93 -1.53 6.70
N SER A 341 4.32 -2.79 6.89
CA SER A 341 3.53 -3.94 6.43
C SER A 341 2.24 -4.09 7.23
N ARG A 342 1.14 -4.53 6.60
CA ARG A 342 -0.10 -4.86 7.31
C ARG A 342 0.05 -6.01 8.31
N HIS A 343 1.05 -6.88 8.12
CA HIS A 343 1.42 -7.87 9.13
C HIS A 343 1.90 -7.25 10.45
N ALA A 344 2.36 -5.99 10.44
CA ALA A 344 2.77 -5.31 11.67
C ALA A 344 1.59 -4.98 12.59
N TRP A 345 0.37 -4.91 12.06
CA TRP A 345 -0.84 -4.83 12.86
C TRP A 345 -1.47 -6.20 13.13
N GLY A 346 -0.98 -7.28 12.51
CA GLY A 346 -1.70 -8.55 12.47
C GLY A 346 -3.04 -8.42 11.74
N ALA A 347 -3.07 -7.57 10.70
CA ALA A 347 -4.23 -7.23 9.87
C ALA A 347 -4.16 -7.84 8.45
N ALA A 348 -3.19 -8.73 8.23
CA ALA A 348 -3.00 -9.46 6.99
C ALA A 348 -2.62 -10.90 7.29
N ILE A 349 -2.86 -11.79 6.32
CA ILE A 349 -2.44 -13.18 6.35
C ILE A 349 -1.83 -13.59 5.02
N ASP A 350 -0.89 -14.52 5.08
CA ASP A 350 -0.34 -15.19 3.91
C ASP A 350 -0.80 -16.65 3.87
N LEU A 351 -1.34 -17.08 2.73
CA LEU A 351 -1.73 -18.46 2.45
C LEU A 351 -1.04 -18.97 1.19
N ASN A 352 -0.60 -20.22 1.17
CA ASN A 352 -0.02 -20.89 0.01
C ASN A 352 1.20 -20.17 -0.60
N TYR A 353 2.06 -19.55 0.23
CA TYR A 353 3.15 -18.68 -0.26
C TYR A 353 4.15 -19.40 -1.18
N GLU A 354 4.50 -20.65 -0.90
CA GLU A 354 5.46 -21.41 -1.72
C GLU A 354 5.02 -21.51 -3.19
N ALA A 355 3.71 -21.69 -3.42
CA ALA A 355 3.13 -21.77 -4.75
C ALA A 355 2.76 -20.39 -5.34
N ASN A 356 2.65 -19.35 -4.50
CA ASN A 356 2.22 -18.00 -4.87
C ASN A 356 3.20 -16.89 -4.43
N PRO A 357 4.49 -16.97 -4.80
CA PRO A 357 5.46 -15.93 -4.44
C PRO A 357 5.13 -14.59 -5.10
N THR A 358 5.46 -13.50 -4.41
CA THR A 358 5.23 -12.13 -4.88
C THR A 358 5.85 -11.86 -6.25
N GLY A 359 5.10 -11.17 -7.12
CA GLY A 359 5.49 -10.77 -8.47
C GLY A 359 5.44 -11.89 -9.52
N GLN A 360 4.96 -13.09 -9.16
CA GLN A 360 4.86 -14.23 -10.07
C GLN A 360 3.42 -14.54 -10.48
N VAL A 361 3.26 -15.42 -11.46
CA VAL A 361 1.95 -15.93 -11.88
C VAL A 361 1.30 -16.67 -10.72
N THR A 362 0.05 -16.34 -10.43
CA THR A 362 -0.73 -16.96 -9.36
C THR A 362 -1.30 -18.32 -9.78
N VAL A 363 -1.33 -19.25 -8.82
CA VAL A 363 -2.09 -20.50 -8.87
C VAL A 363 -3.16 -20.56 -7.78
N GLN A 364 -3.42 -19.42 -7.12
CA GLN A 364 -4.39 -19.31 -6.04
C GLN A 364 -5.79 -19.62 -6.57
N ASP A 365 -6.51 -20.55 -5.92
CA ASP A 365 -7.83 -20.94 -6.37
C ASP A 365 -8.83 -19.78 -6.17
N PRO A 366 -9.53 -19.34 -7.22
CA PRO A 366 -10.48 -18.23 -7.13
C PRO A 366 -11.60 -18.43 -6.11
N ARG A 367 -11.96 -19.68 -5.79
CA ARG A 367 -12.97 -19.96 -4.76
C ARG A 367 -12.46 -19.59 -3.38
N LEU A 368 -11.17 -19.82 -3.07
CA LEU A 368 -10.58 -19.35 -1.81
C LEU A 368 -10.66 -17.82 -1.74
N VAL A 369 -10.24 -17.16 -2.83
CA VAL A 369 -10.25 -15.69 -2.93
C VAL A 369 -11.65 -15.13 -2.69
N GLU A 370 -12.66 -15.66 -3.37
CA GLU A 370 -14.04 -15.20 -3.27
C GLU A 370 -14.60 -15.33 -1.84
N ILE A 371 -14.26 -16.41 -1.12
CA ILE A 371 -14.65 -16.58 0.29
C ILE A 371 -13.96 -15.50 1.13
N MET A 372 -12.65 -15.34 0.99
CA MET A 372 -11.91 -14.33 1.76
C MET A 372 -12.46 -12.92 1.50
N GLU A 373 -12.75 -12.58 0.23
CA GLU A 373 -13.33 -11.28 -0.11
C GLU A 373 -14.70 -11.03 0.54
N ARG A 374 -15.59 -12.03 0.59
CA ARG A 374 -16.86 -11.94 1.34
C ARG A 374 -16.65 -11.65 2.82
N TRP A 375 -15.56 -12.16 3.39
CA TRP A 375 -15.21 -11.97 4.80
C TRP A 375 -14.40 -10.70 5.08
N GLY A 376 -14.32 -9.77 4.12
CA GLY A 376 -13.76 -8.43 4.32
C GLY A 376 -12.26 -8.33 4.04
N PHE A 377 -11.69 -9.26 3.26
CA PHE A 377 -10.30 -9.20 2.79
C PHE A 377 -10.22 -8.66 1.37
N THR A 378 -9.17 -7.91 1.06
CA THR A 378 -8.69 -7.74 -0.31
C THR A 378 -7.63 -8.81 -0.59
N TRP A 379 -7.45 -9.19 -1.85
CA TRP A 379 -6.48 -10.18 -2.27
C TRP A 379 -5.37 -9.58 -3.14
N GLY A 380 -4.13 -9.90 -2.79
CA GLY A 380 -2.94 -9.34 -3.43
C GLY A 380 -2.70 -9.77 -4.86
N GLY A 381 -3.32 -10.85 -5.35
CA GLY A 381 -3.13 -11.32 -6.73
C GLY A 381 -3.60 -10.34 -7.81
N ASN A 382 -4.51 -9.43 -7.47
CA ASN A 382 -5.04 -8.41 -8.40
C ASN A 382 -4.30 -7.05 -8.31
N TRP A 383 -3.30 -6.94 -7.44
CA TRP A 383 -2.54 -5.71 -7.25
C TRP A 383 -1.61 -5.42 -8.44
N LEU A 384 -1.10 -4.19 -8.49
CA LEU A 384 -0.23 -3.75 -9.59
C LEU A 384 1.07 -4.57 -9.66
N VAL A 385 1.61 -4.92 -8.49
CA VAL A 385 2.59 -6.00 -8.33
C VAL A 385 1.84 -7.13 -7.62
N PRO A 386 1.56 -8.26 -8.30
CA PRO A 386 0.79 -9.34 -7.70
C PRO A 386 1.46 -9.88 -6.44
N ASP A 387 0.69 -10.06 -5.37
CA ASP A 387 1.13 -10.70 -4.13
C ASP A 387 0.12 -11.78 -3.75
N ALA A 388 0.10 -12.86 -4.51
CA ALA A 388 -1.03 -13.77 -4.56
C ALA A 388 -1.24 -14.62 -3.31
N ALA A 389 -0.24 -14.72 -2.43
CA ALA A 389 -0.39 -15.34 -1.12
C ALA A 389 -1.10 -14.42 -0.12
N HIS A 390 -1.04 -13.11 -0.34
CA HIS A 390 -1.38 -12.09 0.64
C HIS A 390 -2.88 -11.73 0.60
N PHE A 391 -3.48 -11.70 1.78
CA PHE A 391 -4.81 -11.17 2.03
C PHE A 391 -4.74 -10.16 3.15
N GLU A 392 -5.39 -9.01 3.01
CA GLU A 392 -5.45 -8.02 4.08
C GLU A 392 -6.83 -7.45 4.30
N TRP A 393 -7.08 -7.07 5.55
CA TRP A 393 -8.36 -6.55 5.99
C TRP A 393 -8.68 -5.21 5.31
N VAL A 394 -9.90 -5.09 4.79
CA VAL A 394 -10.42 -3.83 4.21
C VAL A 394 -11.80 -3.44 4.77
N GLY A 395 -12.39 -4.26 5.64
CA GLY A 395 -13.67 -3.95 6.24
C GLY A 395 -14.35 -5.15 6.89
N LEU A 396 -15.56 -4.93 7.37
CA LEU A 396 -16.44 -6.00 7.84
C LEU A 396 -16.97 -6.85 6.68
N PRO A 397 -17.41 -8.09 6.93
CA PRO A 397 -17.95 -8.96 5.88
C PRO A 397 -19.09 -8.33 5.08
N HIS A 398 -19.13 -8.63 3.79
CA HIS A 398 -20.21 -8.26 2.89
C HIS A 398 -21.01 -9.53 2.52
N PRO A 399 -22.29 -9.64 2.92
CA PRO A 399 -23.09 -10.85 2.75
C PRO A 399 -23.51 -11.14 1.31
#